data_AF-A0A353RBC8-F1
#
_entry.id   AF-A0A353RBC8-F1
#
_cell.length_a   1.000
_cell.length_b   1.000
_cell.length_c   1.000
_cell.angle_alpha   90.00
_cell.angle_beta   90.00
_cell.angle_gamma   90.00
#
_symmetry.space_group_name_H-M   'P 1'
#
loop_
_entity.id
_entity.type
_entity.pdbx_description
1 polymer ?
#
loop_
_entity_poly.entity_id
_entity_poly.type
_entity_poly.pdbx_seq_one_letter_code
_entity_poly.pdbx_strand_id
1 'polypeptide(L)'
;AIMVKELDPTRPVTAGCNEPGVYNNLFRAEVLDIIGFNYHESDYPQVPVNFPGKPFVAAETTSSLHTRGFYQMPSDSVRMEPKQWWLTYDTPHHMCSSYDNMHAPWGNTHESAWRHVRDNEFISGMFIWTGFDYLGEPTPYWWPARSSYFGIIDLAGFPK
;
A
#
# COMPACT_ATOMS: atom_id res chain seq x y z
N ALA A 1 5.46 -7.20 -22.10
CA ALA A 1 5.89 -8.56 -21.73
C ALA A 1 6.77 -9.23 -22.78
N ILE A 2 6.48 -9.13 -24.09
CA ILE A 2 7.27 -9.82 -25.15
C ILE A 2 8.77 -9.52 -25.04
N MET A 3 9.17 -8.24 -25.07
CA MET A 3 10.59 -7.85 -24.94
C MET A 3 11.25 -8.36 -23.65
N VAL A 4 10.49 -8.41 -22.53
CA VAL A 4 11.02 -8.92 -21.25
C VAL A 4 11.29 -10.41 -21.37
N LYS A 5 10.36 -11.19 -21.92
CA LYS A 5 10.47 -12.64 -22.07
C LYS A 5 11.51 -13.06 -23.11
N GLU A 6 11.76 -12.22 -24.13
CA GLU A 6 12.85 -12.42 -25.08
C GLU A 6 14.24 -12.33 -24.42
N LEU A 7 14.38 -11.46 -23.41
CA LEU A 7 15.63 -11.29 -22.66
C LEU A 7 15.79 -12.27 -21.50
N ASP A 8 14.71 -12.50 -20.74
CA ASP A 8 14.69 -13.44 -19.62
C ASP A 8 13.30 -14.06 -19.44
N PRO A 9 13.08 -15.31 -19.91
CA PRO A 9 11.83 -16.02 -19.73
C PRO A 9 11.73 -16.72 -18.35
N THR A 10 12.77 -16.67 -17.52
CA THR A 10 12.82 -17.44 -16.26
C THR A 10 12.12 -16.75 -15.09
N ARG A 11 11.78 -15.46 -15.21
CA ARG A 11 11.12 -14.66 -14.17
C ARG A 11 9.71 -14.25 -14.62
N PRO A 12 8.71 -14.35 -13.72
CA PRO A 12 7.34 -13.97 -14.05
C PRO A 12 7.22 -12.45 -14.22
N VAL A 13 6.42 -12.03 -15.20
CA VAL A 13 6.07 -10.63 -15.42
C VAL A 13 4.86 -10.26 -14.58
N THR A 14 4.93 -9.15 -13.84
CA THR A 14 3.82 -8.59 -13.07
C THR A 14 3.80 -7.07 -13.16
N ALA A 15 2.76 -6.45 -12.61
CA ALA A 15 2.63 -5.01 -12.46
C ALA A 15 1.77 -4.72 -11.22
N GLY A 16 2.04 -3.60 -10.55
CA GLY A 16 1.16 -3.05 -9.52
C GLY A 16 0.03 -2.25 -10.17
N CYS A 17 -1.20 -2.74 -10.05
CA CYS A 17 -2.38 -2.10 -10.64
C CYS A 17 -3.27 -1.53 -9.53
N ASN A 18 -3.37 -0.20 -9.45
CA ASN A 18 -4.34 0.47 -8.57
C ASN A 18 -5.78 0.42 -9.12
N GLU A 19 -5.97 0.10 -10.40
CA GLU A 19 -7.29 -0.15 -10.98
C GLU A 19 -7.50 -1.68 -11.03
N PRO A 20 -8.20 -2.28 -10.04
CA PRO A 20 -8.38 -3.73 -9.93
C PRO A 20 -9.45 -4.28 -10.89
N GLY A 21 -10.20 -3.42 -11.58
CA GLY A 21 -11.27 -3.84 -12.48
C GLY A 21 -10.76 -4.73 -13.62
N VAL A 22 -11.54 -5.76 -13.96
CA VAL A 22 -11.26 -6.68 -15.09
C VAL A 22 -11.15 -5.97 -16.44
N TYR A 23 -11.65 -4.74 -16.54
CA TYR A 23 -11.55 -3.90 -17.73
C TYR A 23 -10.17 -3.26 -17.90
N ASN A 24 -9.29 -3.30 -16.89
CA ASN A 24 -7.93 -2.78 -16.97
C ASN A 24 -7.19 -3.40 -18.16
N ASN A 25 -6.62 -2.54 -19.01
CA ASN A 25 -5.97 -2.94 -20.24
C ASN A 25 -4.78 -3.89 -20.01
N LEU A 26 -4.08 -3.79 -18.87
CA LEU A 26 -2.99 -4.71 -18.54
C LEU A 26 -3.49 -6.13 -18.28
N PHE A 27 -4.64 -6.28 -17.62
CA PHE A 27 -5.26 -7.58 -17.40
C PHE A 27 -5.86 -8.15 -18.68
N ARG A 28 -6.57 -7.32 -19.46
CA ARG A 28 -7.17 -7.72 -20.75
C ARG A 28 -6.16 -8.10 -21.81
N ALA A 29 -4.95 -7.55 -21.74
CA ALA A 29 -3.87 -7.92 -22.64
C ALA A 29 -3.31 -9.32 -22.36
N GLU A 30 -3.65 -9.93 -21.21
CA GLU A 30 -3.21 -11.27 -20.79
C GLU A 30 -1.68 -11.44 -20.76
N VAL A 31 -0.96 -10.33 -20.60
CA VAL A 31 0.50 -10.28 -20.64
C VAL A 31 1.18 -10.51 -19.28
N LEU A 32 0.40 -10.45 -18.19
CA LEU A 32 0.89 -10.64 -16.83
C LEU A 32 0.83 -12.12 -16.44
N ASP A 33 1.94 -12.60 -15.89
CA ASP A 33 2.06 -13.95 -15.33
C ASP A 33 1.49 -14.00 -13.91
N ILE A 34 1.60 -12.91 -13.15
CA ILE A 34 1.06 -12.73 -11.80
C ILE A 34 0.21 -11.47 -11.76
N ILE A 35 -0.99 -11.56 -11.19
CA ILE A 35 -1.87 -10.42 -10.95
C ILE A 35 -1.37 -9.65 -9.73
N GLY A 36 -1.16 -8.34 -9.87
CA GLY A 36 -0.71 -7.46 -8.79
C GLY A 36 -1.69 -6.31 -8.57
N PHE A 37 -2.24 -6.19 -7.35
CA PHE A 37 -3.08 -5.06 -6.97
C PHE A 37 -2.32 -4.11 -6.04
N ASN A 38 -2.51 -2.82 -6.23
CA ASN A 38 -2.13 -1.81 -5.25
C ASN A 38 -3.36 -1.50 -4.40
N TYR A 39 -3.24 -1.54 -3.08
CA TYR A 39 -4.32 -1.32 -2.11
C TYR A 39 -5.48 -2.28 -2.35
N HIS A 40 -6.72 -1.78 -2.30
CA HIS A 40 -7.92 -2.50 -2.75
C HIS A 40 -8.11 -3.87 -2.07
N GLU A 41 -7.80 -3.97 -0.77
CA GLU A 41 -7.85 -5.23 -0.01
C GLU A 41 -9.26 -5.86 0.00
N SER A 42 -10.30 -5.03 -0.10
CA SER A 42 -11.70 -5.49 -0.21
C SER A 42 -12.00 -6.24 -1.51
N ASP A 43 -11.21 -6.02 -2.56
CA ASP A 43 -11.39 -6.63 -3.88
C ASP A 43 -10.63 -7.95 -4.01
N TYR A 44 -9.71 -8.26 -3.08
CA TYR A 44 -8.89 -9.49 -3.11
C TYR A 44 -9.73 -10.77 -3.21
N PRO A 45 -10.83 -10.94 -2.46
CA PRO A 45 -11.64 -12.16 -2.55
C PRO A 45 -12.23 -12.42 -3.95
N GLN A 46 -12.32 -11.39 -4.81
CA GLN A 46 -12.81 -11.55 -6.18
C GLN A 46 -11.71 -11.96 -7.17
N VAL A 47 -10.43 -11.90 -6.79
CA VAL A 47 -9.31 -12.24 -7.68
C VAL A 47 -9.40 -13.67 -8.22
N PRO A 48 -9.65 -14.72 -7.42
CA PRO A 48 -9.76 -16.09 -7.94
C PRO A 48 -10.95 -16.28 -8.91
N VAL A 49 -12.00 -15.45 -8.78
CA VAL A 49 -13.18 -15.47 -9.66
C VAL A 49 -12.88 -14.75 -10.97
N ASN A 50 -12.27 -13.57 -10.89
CA ASN A 50 -11.98 -12.71 -12.03
C ASN A 50 -10.79 -13.20 -12.87
N PHE A 51 -9.81 -13.85 -12.23
CA PHE A 51 -8.57 -14.32 -12.85
C PHE A 51 -8.30 -15.79 -12.47
N PRO A 52 -9.16 -16.72 -12.89
CA PRO A 52 -9.07 -18.11 -12.47
C PRO A 52 -7.72 -18.74 -12.86
N GLY A 53 -7.05 -19.34 -11.88
CA GLY A 53 -5.76 -20.03 -12.07
C GLY A 53 -4.54 -19.11 -12.21
N LYS A 54 -4.70 -17.79 -12.10
CA LYS A 54 -3.58 -16.85 -12.08
C LYS A 54 -3.07 -16.64 -10.64
N PRO A 55 -1.75 -16.71 -10.40
CA PRO A 55 -1.18 -16.31 -9.11
C PRO A 55 -1.45 -14.83 -8.82
N PHE A 56 -1.53 -14.49 -7.54
CA PHE A 56 -1.83 -13.13 -7.08
C PHE A 56 -0.84 -12.65 -6.02
N VAL A 57 -0.50 -11.36 -6.07
CA VAL A 57 0.32 -10.67 -5.07
C VAL A 57 -0.30 -9.32 -4.75
N ALA A 58 -0.30 -8.93 -3.47
CA ALA A 58 -0.64 -7.57 -3.07
C ALA A 58 0.59 -6.67 -3.32
N ALA A 59 0.64 -6.05 -4.49
CA ALA A 59 1.83 -5.40 -5.03
C ALA A 59 2.20 -4.08 -4.33
N GLU A 60 1.23 -3.44 -3.69
CA GLU A 60 1.43 -2.29 -2.80
C GLU A 60 0.30 -2.29 -1.78
N THR A 61 0.59 -2.11 -0.49
CA THR A 61 -0.42 -2.20 0.57
C THR A 61 -0.19 -1.18 1.67
N THR A 62 -1.17 -1.04 2.56
CA THR A 62 -1.03 -0.29 3.81
C THR A 62 -1.04 1.22 3.62
N SER A 63 0.08 1.90 3.34
CA SER A 63 0.12 3.38 3.39
C SER A 63 -0.42 3.96 4.71
N SER A 64 -0.05 3.28 5.80
CA SER A 64 -0.25 3.74 7.17
C SER A 64 0.80 4.81 7.52
N LEU A 65 0.45 5.74 8.39
CA LEU A 65 1.17 7.01 8.58
C LEU A 65 1.69 7.11 10.01
N HIS A 66 3.01 7.27 10.17
CA HIS A 66 3.65 7.23 11.48
C HIS A 66 4.81 8.22 11.62
N THR A 67 4.90 8.84 12.79
CA THR A 67 6.07 9.58 13.26
C THR A 67 6.62 8.90 14.51
N ARG A 68 7.88 8.46 14.45
CA ARG A 68 8.55 7.79 15.58
C ARG A 68 8.41 8.58 16.87
N GLY A 69 7.92 7.94 17.93
CA GLY A 69 7.78 8.54 19.26
C GLY A 69 6.62 9.54 19.41
N PHE A 70 5.72 9.64 18.43
CA PHE A 70 4.49 10.43 18.54
C PHE A 70 3.27 9.53 18.68
N TYR A 71 2.44 9.80 19.70
CA TYR A 71 1.33 8.94 20.10
C TYR A 71 0.09 9.78 20.36
N GLN A 72 -0.92 9.68 19.50
CA GLN A 72 -2.14 10.47 19.61
C GLN A 72 -3.27 9.65 20.23
N MET A 73 -3.85 10.14 21.32
CA MET A 73 -5.01 9.53 21.97
C MET A 73 -6.33 9.93 21.29
N PRO A 74 -7.38 9.10 21.40
CA PRO A 74 -7.33 7.74 21.94
C PRO A 74 -6.62 6.77 20.97
N SER A 75 -5.92 5.77 21.51
CA SER A 75 -5.09 4.83 20.75
C SER A 75 -5.90 3.82 19.93
N ASP A 76 -7.15 3.59 20.30
CA ASP A 76 -8.06 2.60 19.70
C ASP A 76 -8.90 3.14 18.53
N SER A 77 -8.77 4.43 18.22
CA SER A 77 -9.54 5.09 17.17
C SER A 77 -8.67 5.28 15.93
N VAL A 78 -9.10 4.65 14.83
CA VAL A 78 -8.44 4.77 13.52
C VAL A 78 -8.78 6.10 12.86
N ARG A 79 -7.76 6.76 12.32
CA ARG A 79 -7.82 8.07 11.67
C ARG A 79 -7.40 7.97 10.21
N MET A 80 -8.35 8.14 9.31
CA MET A 80 -8.06 8.29 7.90
C MET A 80 -7.78 9.76 7.59
N GLU A 81 -6.54 10.09 7.21
CA GLU A 81 -6.11 11.47 6.95
C GLU A 81 -5.21 11.58 5.70
N PRO A 82 -5.41 12.60 4.83
CA PRO A 82 -6.61 13.44 4.80
C PRO A 82 -7.87 12.57 4.58
N LYS A 83 -9.05 13.10 4.90
CA LYS A 83 -10.31 12.34 4.74
C LYS A 83 -10.52 11.83 3.31
N GLN A 84 -9.95 12.51 2.31
CA GLN A 84 -9.94 12.11 0.91
C GLN A 84 -8.62 12.60 0.29
N TRP A 85 -8.14 11.90 -0.74
CA TRP A 85 -6.78 12.13 -1.28
C TRP A 85 -6.56 13.55 -1.86
N TRP A 86 -7.63 14.23 -2.24
CA TRP A 86 -7.59 15.59 -2.79
C TRP A 86 -7.81 16.70 -1.73
N LEU A 87 -8.06 16.33 -0.48
CA LEU A 87 -8.26 17.28 0.62
C LEU A 87 -6.94 17.58 1.31
N THR A 88 -6.83 18.81 1.83
CA THR A 88 -5.72 19.19 2.69
C THR A 88 -5.95 18.69 4.11
N TYR A 89 -4.84 18.44 4.81
CA TYR A 89 -4.82 18.11 6.23
C TYR A 89 -3.64 18.83 6.87
N ASP A 90 -3.87 19.42 8.05
CA ASP A 90 -2.82 20.14 8.76
C ASP A 90 -3.02 20.04 10.28
N THR A 91 -1.90 20.03 11.00
CA THR A 91 -1.84 20.07 12.46
C THR A 91 -0.59 20.86 12.85
N PRO A 92 -0.58 21.60 13.98
CA PRO A 92 0.60 22.36 14.39
C PRO A 92 1.90 21.54 14.49
N HIS A 93 1.80 20.24 14.79
CA HIS A 93 2.95 19.37 14.99
C HIS A 93 3.47 18.71 13.71
N HIS A 94 2.64 18.55 12.68
CA HIS A 94 2.96 17.79 11.46
C HIS A 94 3.48 16.37 11.75
N MET A 95 2.77 15.65 12.63
CA MET A 95 3.16 14.31 13.09
C MET A 95 1.98 13.33 13.01
N CYS A 96 2.28 12.09 12.64
CA CYS A 96 1.29 11.01 12.56
C CYS A 96 1.49 10.01 13.71
N SER A 97 0.38 9.54 14.28
CA SER A 97 0.40 8.69 15.47
C SER A 97 0.96 7.30 15.20
N SER A 98 1.87 6.81 16.05
CA SER A 98 2.55 5.50 15.93
C SER A 98 1.81 4.33 16.61
N TYR A 99 0.48 4.41 16.78
CA TYR A 99 -0.33 3.31 17.32
C TYR A 99 -0.91 2.38 16.24
N ASP A 100 -0.43 2.47 14.99
CA ASP A 100 -1.09 1.87 13.82
C ASP A 100 -2.56 2.31 13.69
N ASN A 101 -2.83 3.57 14.01
CA ASN A 101 -4.18 4.14 14.06
C ASN A 101 -4.34 5.37 13.15
N MET A 102 -3.44 5.56 12.18
CA MET A 102 -3.54 6.64 11.22
C MET A 102 -3.07 6.16 9.84
N HIS A 103 -3.85 6.37 8.79
CA HIS A 103 -3.51 5.92 7.43
C HIS A 103 -4.06 6.85 6.36
N ALA A 104 -3.49 6.78 5.16
CA ALA A 104 -3.97 7.50 3.99
C ALA A 104 -5.36 7.00 3.55
N PRO A 105 -6.16 7.81 2.83
CA PRO A 105 -7.54 7.46 2.48
C PRO A 105 -7.70 6.30 1.48
N TRP A 106 -6.65 5.97 0.72
CA TRP A 106 -6.60 4.78 -0.12
C TRP A 106 -5.96 3.58 0.58
N GLY A 107 -5.35 3.82 1.75
CA GLY A 107 -4.61 2.85 2.52
C GLY A 107 -5.42 2.22 3.65
N ASN A 108 -4.71 1.56 4.54
CA ASN A 108 -5.24 0.81 5.68
C ASN A 108 -4.19 0.74 6.79
N THR A 109 -4.59 0.29 7.98
CA THR A 109 -3.62 0.00 9.05
C THR A 109 -2.77 -1.23 8.70
N HIS A 110 -1.59 -1.38 9.32
CA HIS A 110 -0.75 -2.56 9.16
C HIS A 110 -1.49 -3.83 9.57
N GLU A 111 -2.18 -3.80 10.71
CA GLU A 111 -2.95 -4.95 11.19
C GLU A 111 -4.03 -5.35 10.17
N SER A 112 -4.80 -4.39 9.68
CA SER A 112 -5.90 -4.64 8.76
C SER A 112 -5.40 -5.17 7.42
N ALA A 113 -4.37 -4.58 6.83
CA ALA A 113 -3.76 -5.06 5.59
C ALA A 113 -3.17 -6.48 5.76
N TRP A 114 -2.48 -6.74 6.87
CA TRP A 114 -1.90 -8.06 7.14
C TRP A 114 -2.96 -9.16 7.28
N ARG A 115 -4.09 -8.88 7.93
CA ARG A 115 -5.19 -9.86 8.07
C ARG A 115 -5.70 -10.33 6.72
N HIS A 116 -5.84 -9.42 5.74
CA HIS A 116 -6.29 -9.81 4.40
C HIS A 116 -5.34 -10.81 3.74
N VAL A 117 -4.03 -10.63 3.90
CA VAL A 117 -3.02 -11.53 3.31
C VAL A 117 -2.93 -12.83 4.09
N ARG A 118 -2.86 -12.76 5.42
CA ARG A 118 -2.75 -13.91 6.32
C ARG A 118 -3.94 -14.87 6.18
N ASP A 119 -5.15 -14.34 6.03
CA ASP A 119 -6.38 -15.11 6.07
C ASP A 119 -6.84 -15.62 4.68
N ASN A 120 -6.08 -15.31 3.61
CA ASN A 120 -6.41 -15.72 2.24
C ASN A 120 -5.22 -16.43 1.56
N GLU A 121 -5.26 -17.76 1.51
CA GLU A 121 -4.15 -18.61 1.03
C GLU A 121 -3.74 -18.37 -0.45
N PHE A 122 -4.64 -17.83 -1.28
CA PHE A 122 -4.33 -17.55 -2.69
C PHE A 122 -3.45 -16.30 -2.87
N ILE A 123 -3.26 -15.51 -1.81
CA ILE A 123 -2.41 -14.32 -1.83
C ILE A 123 -0.98 -14.73 -1.47
N SER A 124 -0.07 -14.58 -2.43
CA SER A 124 1.33 -15.01 -2.24
C SER A 124 2.12 -14.16 -1.25
N GLY A 125 1.65 -12.94 -0.96
CA GLY A 125 2.29 -12.01 -0.04
C GLY A 125 1.87 -10.56 -0.30
N MET A 126 2.53 -9.63 0.38
CA MET A 126 2.33 -8.19 0.24
C MET A 126 3.64 -7.40 0.22
N PHE A 127 3.62 -6.26 -0.46
CA PHE A 127 4.67 -5.24 -0.38
C PHE A 127 4.11 -3.99 0.29
N ILE A 128 4.51 -3.78 1.55
CA ILE A 128 4.06 -2.64 2.36
C ILE A 128 4.65 -1.35 1.80
N TRP A 129 3.80 -0.33 1.64
CA TRP A 129 4.22 1.05 1.41
C TRP A 129 4.36 1.77 2.77
N THR A 130 5.57 2.01 3.28
CA THR A 130 6.89 1.59 2.79
C THR A 130 7.71 0.91 3.90
N GLY A 131 8.82 0.27 3.52
CA GLY A 131 9.78 -0.26 4.49
C GLY A 131 10.51 0.85 5.26
N PHE A 132 11.12 1.79 4.53
CA PHE A 132 11.78 2.98 5.07
C PHE A 132 11.04 4.23 4.62
N ASP A 133 11.09 5.28 5.43
CA ASP A 133 10.74 6.62 4.96
C ASP A 133 11.69 7.06 3.84
N TYR A 134 11.22 7.99 3.02
CA TYR A 134 11.93 8.60 1.91
C TYR A 134 11.66 10.11 1.85
N LEU A 135 12.45 10.84 1.05
CA LEU A 135 12.25 12.28 0.84
C LEU A 135 11.10 12.51 -0.14
N GLY A 136 10.33 13.59 0.06
CA GLY A 136 9.12 13.87 -0.71
C GLY A 136 7.89 13.14 -0.16
N GLU A 137 6.79 13.25 -0.91
CA GLU A 137 5.48 12.65 -0.59
C GLU A 137 5.08 12.70 0.90
N PRO A 138 5.03 13.90 1.51
CA PRO A 138 4.81 14.05 2.93
C PRO A 138 3.34 13.91 3.35
N THR A 139 2.56 13.09 2.64
CA THR A 139 1.18 12.76 2.98
C THR A 139 1.10 12.39 4.46
N PRO A 140 0.18 12.99 5.24
CA PRO A 140 -0.99 13.78 4.82
C PRO A 140 -0.74 15.29 4.74
N TYR A 141 0.47 15.73 5.05
CA TYR A 141 0.83 17.14 5.18
C TYR A 141 1.38 17.72 3.87
N TRP A 142 1.52 19.05 3.87
CA TRP A 142 2.23 19.80 2.84
C TRP A 142 3.46 20.49 3.47
N TRP A 143 3.92 21.58 2.87
CA TRP A 143 4.94 22.44 3.48
C TRP A 143 4.58 22.81 4.93
N PRO A 144 5.50 22.69 5.91
CA PRO A 144 6.95 22.45 5.79
C PRO A 144 7.38 20.97 5.81
N ALA A 145 6.46 20.02 5.85
CA ALA A 145 6.81 18.61 5.76
C ALA A 145 7.45 18.30 4.39
N ARG A 146 8.52 17.49 4.41
CA ARG A 146 9.39 17.27 3.24
C ARG A 146 9.79 15.82 3.00
N SER A 147 9.30 14.91 3.82
CA SER A 147 9.59 13.48 3.79
C SER A 147 8.34 12.71 4.16
N SER A 148 8.31 11.44 3.76
CA SER A 148 7.19 10.55 3.99
C SER A 148 6.93 10.28 5.47
N TYR A 149 5.73 9.77 5.73
CA TYR A 149 5.33 9.20 7.02
C TYR A 149 5.06 7.69 6.93
N PHE A 150 5.19 7.09 5.74
CA PHE A 150 4.79 5.72 5.42
C PHE A 150 5.71 4.63 5.95
N GLY A 151 6.98 4.94 6.19
CA GLY A 151 7.99 3.96 6.53
C GLY A 151 7.72 3.29 7.87
N ILE A 152 7.93 1.98 7.96
CA ILE A 152 8.04 1.26 9.25
C ILE A 152 9.31 1.71 9.99
N ILE A 153 10.35 2.07 9.24
CA ILE A 153 11.62 2.62 9.72
C ILE A 153 11.75 4.06 9.23
N ASP A 154 12.22 4.97 10.08
CA ASP A 154 12.40 6.38 9.71
C ASP A 154 13.62 6.61 8.79
N LEU A 155 13.76 7.84 8.27
CA LEU A 155 14.87 8.23 7.38
C LEU A 155 16.26 8.02 7.97
N ALA A 156 16.39 8.02 9.30
CA ALA A 156 17.65 7.81 10.00
C ALA A 156 17.94 6.32 10.28
N GLY A 157 17.04 5.42 9.89
CA GLY A 157 17.15 3.99 10.11
C GLY A 157 16.67 3.52 11.48
N PHE A 158 15.90 4.35 12.19
CA PHE A 158 15.34 3.99 13.49
C PHE A 158 13.91 3.45 13.34
N PRO A 159 13.57 2.30 13.96
CA PRO A 159 12.23 1.74 13.91
C PRO A 159 11.23 2.65 14.61
N LYS A 160 10.01 2.72 14.07
CA LYS A 160 8.90 3.53 14.63
C LYS A 160 8.12 2.79 15.71
#